data_AF-A0A2K2BU49-F1
#
_entry.id   AF-A0A2K2BU49-F1
#
_cell.length_a   1.000
_cell.length_b   1.000
_cell.length_c   1.000
_cell.angle_alpha   90.00
_cell.angle_beta   90.00
_cell.angle_gamma   90.00
#
_symmetry.space_group_name_H-M   'P 1'
#
loop_
_entity.id
_entity.type
_entity.pdbx_description
1 polymer ?
#
loop_
_entity_poly.entity_id
_entity_poly.type
_entity_poly.pdbx_seq_one_letter_code
_entity_poly.pdbx_strand_id
1 'polypeptide(L)'
;MNLLQGGERTVAGVSPEQKVKKRKTSKCGKRVKKRKSKRMVHLLRAIAEENEKIKSGNDILKQKLQLRQDGIEIQKTELCVSLNKTITVQENLVEALSQEPSVQSLMVGSDHLNVAQYAMLFPNADGDVRLPSKANQSFNDITELKHRFMVSTNKIELLCQMIIK
;
A
#
# COMPACT_ATOMS: atom_id res chain seq x y z
N MET A 1 -21.96 -83.80 49.16
CA MET A 1 -21.39 -82.67 49.92
C MET A 1 -20.85 -81.65 48.93
N ASN A 2 -21.51 -80.51 48.77
CA ASN A 2 -20.99 -79.36 48.01
C ASN A 2 -21.21 -78.12 48.87
N LEU A 3 -20.12 -77.55 49.39
CA LEU A 3 -20.13 -76.30 50.17
C LEU A 3 -20.27 -75.12 49.20
N LEU A 4 -21.34 -74.35 49.37
CA LEU A 4 -21.52 -73.03 48.77
C LEU A 4 -20.59 -72.03 49.48
N GLN A 5 -19.54 -71.59 48.80
CA GLN A 5 -18.68 -70.51 49.28
C GLN A 5 -19.28 -69.17 48.83
N GLY A 6 -20.21 -68.64 49.64
CA GLY A 6 -20.70 -67.28 49.53
C GLY A 6 -19.62 -66.29 49.99
N GLY A 7 -18.89 -65.71 49.05
CA GLY A 7 -17.96 -64.62 49.33
C GLY A 7 -18.70 -63.35 49.74
N GLU A 8 -18.75 -63.06 51.04
CA GLU A 8 -19.16 -61.77 51.57
C GLU A 8 -18.20 -60.69 51.06
N ARG A 9 -18.69 -59.80 50.18
CA ARG A 9 -18.01 -58.53 49.88
C ARG A 9 -18.16 -57.61 51.09
N THR A 10 -17.15 -57.61 51.96
CA THR A 10 -16.97 -56.56 52.96
C THR A 10 -16.74 -55.23 52.23
N VAL A 11 -17.74 -54.35 52.24
CA VAL A 11 -17.57 -52.96 51.84
C VAL A 11 -16.70 -52.30 52.90
N ALA A 12 -15.39 -52.29 52.68
CA ALA A 12 -14.42 -51.64 53.54
C ALA A 12 -14.80 -50.16 53.72
N GLY A 13 -15.30 -49.83 54.91
CA GLY A 13 -15.62 -48.47 55.30
C GLY A 13 -14.35 -47.62 55.33
N VAL A 14 -14.26 -46.63 54.43
CA VAL A 14 -13.18 -45.64 54.41
C VAL A 14 -13.04 -45.02 55.81
N SER A 15 -11.84 -45.06 56.41
CA SER A 15 -11.64 -44.60 57.79
C SER A 15 -12.01 -43.11 57.92
N PRO A 16 -12.47 -42.67 59.11
CA PRO A 16 -12.75 -41.26 59.37
C PRO A 16 -11.60 -40.33 58.97
N GLU A 17 -10.33 -40.69 59.23
CA GLU A 17 -9.17 -39.91 58.81
C GLU A 17 -9.07 -39.78 57.28
N GLN A 18 -9.31 -40.87 56.55
CA GLN A 18 -9.31 -40.86 55.08
C GLN A 18 -10.44 -39.98 54.52
N LYS A 19 -11.63 -40.02 55.13
CA LYS A 19 -12.77 -39.13 54.78
C LYS A 19 -12.43 -37.66 55.04
N VAL A 20 -11.75 -37.35 56.15
CA VAL A 20 -11.30 -35.98 56.48
C VAL A 20 -10.22 -35.50 55.49
N LYS A 21 -9.23 -36.35 55.17
CA LYS A 21 -8.17 -36.03 54.20
C LYS A 21 -8.75 -35.74 52.81
N LYS A 22 -9.69 -36.57 52.33
CA LYS A 22 -10.40 -36.36 51.05
C LYS A 22 -11.23 -35.07 51.03
N ARG A 23 -11.86 -34.70 52.14
CA ARG A 23 -12.61 -33.43 52.28
C ARG A 23 -11.67 -32.22 52.24
N LYS A 24 -10.52 -32.27 52.92
CA LYS A 24 -9.52 -31.18 52.91
C LYS A 24 -8.90 -30.98 51.52
N THR A 25 -8.52 -32.06 50.83
CA THR A 25 -7.94 -31.96 49.47
C THR A 25 -8.96 -31.47 48.44
N SER A 26 -10.21 -31.92 48.52
CA SER A 26 -11.31 -31.44 47.67
C SER A 26 -11.57 -29.94 47.87
N LYS A 27 -11.66 -29.46 49.12
CA LYS A 27 -11.81 -28.03 49.43
C LYS A 27 -10.62 -27.20 48.91
N CYS A 28 -9.40 -27.70 49.06
CA CYS A 28 -8.19 -27.05 48.54
C CYS A 28 -8.24 -26.94 47.01
N GLY A 29 -8.52 -28.04 46.31
CA GLY A 29 -8.62 -28.06 44.84
C GLY A 29 -9.71 -27.13 44.30
N LYS A 30 -10.88 -27.05 44.96
CA LYS A 30 -11.94 -26.08 44.61
C LYS A 30 -11.48 -24.63 44.75
N ARG A 31 -10.76 -24.30 45.84
CA ARG A 31 -10.21 -22.94 46.06
C ARG A 31 -9.17 -22.58 44.99
N VAL A 32 -8.27 -23.50 44.64
CA VAL A 32 -7.27 -23.29 43.58
C VAL A 32 -7.95 -23.07 42.21
N LYS A 33 -8.91 -23.93 41.84
CA LYS A 33 -9.68 -23.77 40.59
C LYS A 33 -10.40 -22.42 40.53
N LYS A 34 -11.06 -21.99 41.63
CA LYS A 34 -11.73 -20.68 41.71
C LYS A 34 -10.75 -19.52 41.54
N ARG A 35 -9.56 -19.58 42.17
CA ARG A 35 -8.51 -18.57 42.00
C ARG A 35 -7.99 -18.51 40.57
N LYS A 36 -7.72 -19.66 39.94
CA LYS A 36 -7.26 -19.74 38.54
C LYS A 36 -8.30 -19.14 37.59
N SER A 37 -9.58 -19.49 37.76
CA SER A 37 -10.68 -18.94 36.97
C SER A 37 -10.80 -17.42 37.15
N LYS A 38 -10.75 -16.91 38.40
CA LYS A 38 -10.81 -15.47 38.66
C LYS A 38 -9.65 -14.71 37.99
N ARG A 39 -8.42 -15.22 38.10
CA ARG A 39 -7.24 -14.63 37.43
C ARG A 39 -7.41 -14.62 35.91
N MET A 40 -7.93 -15.70 35.34
CA MET A 40 -8.18 -15.81 33.90
C MET A 40 -9.22 -14.79 33.42
N VAL A 41 -10.29 -14.57 34.18
CA VAL A 41 -11.29 -13.54 33.86
C VAL A 41 -10.67 -12.13 33.86
N HIS A 42 -9.85 -11.81 34.85
CA HIS A 42 -9.16 -10.52 34.89
C HIS A 42 -8.20 -10.34 33.72
N LEU A 43 -7.46 -11.39 33.35
CA LEU A 43 -6.55 -11.36 32.20
C LEU A 43 -7.30 -11.15 30.89
N LEU A 44 -8.39 -11.91 30.66
CA LEU A 44 -9.21 -11.76 29.45
C LEU A 44 -9.81 -10.36 29.33
N ARG A 45 -10.21 -9.76 30.46
CA ARG A 45 -10.68 -8.37 30.48
C ARG A 45 -9.57 -7.38 30.10
N ALA A 46 -8.38 -7.52 30.68
CA ALA A 46 -7.26 -6.64 30.37
C ALA A 46 -6.86 -6.74 28.89
N ILE A 47 -6.83 -7.96 28.33
CA ILE A 47 -6.58 -8.18 26.90
C ILE A 47 -7.67 -7.52 26.04
N ALA A 48 -8.95 -7.64 26.42
CA ALA A 48 -10.03 -7.00 25.69
C ALA A 48 -9.91 -5.47 25.71
N GLU A 49 -9.60 -4.88 26.86
CA GLU A 49 -9.37 -3.43 26.98
C GLU A 49 -8.17 -2.95 26.15
N GLU A 50 -7.08 -3.72 26.14
CA GLU A 50 -5.90 -3.41 25.32
C GLU A 50 -6.20 -3.54 23.82
N ASN A 51 -6.96 -4.56 23.41
CA ASN A 51 -7.38 -4.74 22.03
C ASN A 51 -8.24 -3.57 21.53
N GLU A 52 -9.16 -3.04 22.34
CA GLU A 52 -9.95 -1.86 21.97
C GLU A 52 -9.09 -0.59 21.86
N LYS A 53 -8.05 -0.44 22.70
CA LYS A 53 -7.07 0.65 22.57
C LYS A 53 -6.25 0.52 21.28
N ILE A 54 -5.79 -0.68 20.95
CA ILE A 54 -5.07 -0.93 19.70
C ILE A 54 -5.97 -0.66 18.50
N LYS A 55 -7.21 -1.12 18.53
CA LYS A 55 -8.19 -0.91 17.46
C LYS A 55 -8.46 0.57 17.22
N SER A 56 -8.75 1.33 18.28
CA SER A 56 -8.94 2.79 18.16
C SER A 56 -7.68 3.50 17.65
N GLY A 57 -6.49 3.09 18.10
CA GLY A 57 -5.22 3.59 17.56
C GLY A 57 -5.06 3.32 16.06
N ASN A 58 -5.40 2.10 15.62
CA ASN A 58 -5.37 1.71 14.22
C ASN A 58 -6.36 2.51 13.37
N ASP A 59 -7.57 2.75 13.86
CA ASP A 59 -8.58 3.56 13.16
C ASP A 59 -8.08 4.99 12.93
N ILE A 60 -7.44 5.59 13.94
CA ILE A 60 -6.81 6.92 13.82
C ILE A 60 -5.69 6.90 12.77
N LEU A 61 -4.81 5.90 12.81
CA LEU A 61 -3.73 5.77 11.84
C LEU A 61 -4.27 5.59 10.41
N LYS A 62 -5.34 4.81 10.25
CA LYS A 62 -6.01 4.62 8.96
C LYS A 62 -6.59 5.92 8.42
N GLN A 63 -7.24 6.72 9.26
CA GLN A 63 -7.74 8.06 8.88
C GLN A 63 -6.59 8.99 8.48
N LYS A 64 -5.49 9.02 9.25
CA LYS A 64 -4.31 9.83 8.91
C LYS A 64 -3.67 9.39 7.60
N LEU A 65 -3.62 8.10 7.34
CA LEU A 65 -3.10 7.56 6.08
C LEU A 65 -3.98 8.00 4.90
N GLN A 66 -5.31 7.91 5.04
CA GLN A 66 -6.24 8.36 4.01
C GLN A 66 -6.06 9.85 3.69
N LEU A 67 -6.02 10.70 4.71
CA LEU A 67 -5.79 12.15 4.52
C LEU A 67 -4.49 12.45 3.79
N ARG A 68 -3.41 11.69 4.06
CA ARG A 68 -2.15 11.84 3.34
C ARG A 68 -2.25 11.37 1.89
N GLN A 69 -2.96 10.28 1.63
CA GLN A 69 -3.19 9.78 0.27
C GLN A 69 -3.98 10.79 -0.56
N ASP A 70 -5.06 11.33 0.00
CA ASP A 70 -5.88 12.37 -0.64
C ASP A 70 -5.03 13.63 -0.94
N GLY A 71 -4.19 14.05 0.02
CA GLY A 71 -3.27 15.16 -0.18
C GLY A 71 -2.24 14.93 -1.28
N ILE A 72 -1.69 13.71 -1.39
CA ILE A 72 -0.77 13.33 -2.48
C ILE A 72 -1.50 13.38 -3.83
N GLU A 73 -2.74 12.90 -3.89
CA GLU A 73 -3.54 12.91 -5.12
C GLU A 73 -3.84 14.33 -5.60
N ILE A 74 -4.20 15.23 -4.68
CA ILE A 74 -4.39 16.66 -4.99
C ILE A 74 -3.10 17.27 -5.55
N GLN A 75 -1.97 17.09 -4.86
CA GLN A 75 -0.67 17.62 -5.31
C GLN A 75 -0.26 17.05 -6.68
N LYS A 76 -0.57 15.78 -6.93
CA LYS A 76 -0.30 15.12 -8.22
C LYS A 76 -1.11 15.78 -9.34
N THR A 77 -2.40 16.03 -9.12
CA THR A 77 -3.27 16.71 -10.08
C THR A 77 -2.82 18.15 -10.33
N GLU A 78 -2.48 18.90 -9.27
CA GLU A 78 -1.96 20.26 -9.39
C GLU A 78 -0.66 20.32 -10.21
N LEU A 79 0.26 19.38 -9.96
CA LEU A 79 1.49 19.24 -10.73
C LEU A 79 1.21 18.94 -12.21
N CYS A 80 0.30 18.00 -12.51
CA CYS A 80 -0.10 17.70 -13.89
C CYS A 80 -0.65 18.94 -14.60
N VAL A 81 -1.55 19.69 -13.95
CA VAL A 81 -2.15 20.89 -14.51
C VAL A 81 -1.08 21.96 -14.77
N SER A 82 -0.19 22.19 -13.81
CA SER A 82 0.89 23.17 -13.94
C SER A 82 1.87 22.80 -15.05
N LEU A 83 2.32 21.53 -15.07
CA LEU A 83 3.24 21.03 -16.07
C LEU A 83 2.64 21.08 -17.47
N ASN A 84 1.38 20.69 -17.63
CA ASN A 84 0.69 20.75 -18.93
C ASN A 84 0.59 22.18 -19.46
N LYS A 85 0.31 23.18 -18.59
CA LYS A 85 0.32 24.60 -18.99
C LYS A 85 1.69 25.02 -19.53
N THR A 86 2.77 24.66 -18.84
CA THR A 86 4.13 24.96 -19.28
C THR A 86 4.45 24.28 -20.62
N ILE A 87 4.10 23.01 -20.77
CA ILE A 87 4.31 22.26 -22.01
C ILE A 87 3.55 22.92 -23.17
N THR A 88 2.29 23.31 -22.98
CA THR A 88 1.52 23.99 -24.03
C THR A 88 2.18 25.31 -24.46
N VAL A 89 2.72 26.09 -23.52
CA VAL A 89 3.46 27.32 -23.87
C VAL A 89 4.73 26.98 -24.65
N GLN A 90 5.47 25.94 -24.26
CA GLN A 90 6.64 25.48 -25.00
C GLN A 90 6.29 24.98 -26.40
N GLU A 91 5.22 24.20 -26.55
CA GLU A 91 4.74 23.69 -27.83
C GLU A 91 4.34 24.84 -28.77
N ASN A 92 3.60 25.84 -28.26
CA ASN A 92 3.27 27.04 -29.02
C ASN A 92 4.51 27.83 -29.44
N LEU A 93 5.53 27.92 -28.57
CA LEU A 93 6.80 28.58 -28.90
C LEU A 93 7.56 27.82 -29.99
N VAL A 94 7.62 26.48 -29.91
CA VAL A 94 8.22 25.64 -30.97
C VAL A 94 7.50 25.87 -32.29
N GLU A 95 6.17 25.90 -32.29
CA GLU A 95 5.38 26.17 -33.48
C GLU A 95 5.71 27.55 -34.06
N ALA A 96 5.69 28.60 -33.22
CA ALA A 96 6.01 29.96 -33.65
C ALA A 96 7.44 30.09 -34.23
N LEU A 97 8.44 29.51 -33.56
CA LEU A 97 9.84 29.52 -34.02
C LEU A 97 10.03 28.70 -35.31
N SER A 98 9.25 27.63 -35.51
CA SER A 98 9.30 26.84 -36.74
C SER A 98 8.69 27.58 -37.94
N GLN A 99 7.87 28.60 -37.70
CA GLN A 99 7.32 29.47 -38.74
C GLN A 99 8.21 30.68 -39.06
N GLU A 100 9.30 30.89 -38.32
CA GLU A 100 10.25 31.97 -38.58
C GLU A 100 10.93 31.74 -39.94
N PRO A 101 10.90 32.70 -40.88
CA PRO A 101 11.43 32.50 -42.24
C PRO A 101 12.90 32.08 -42.27
N SER A 102 13.70 32.57 -41.31
CA SER A 102 15.10 32.20 -41.14
C SER A 102 15.25 30.69 -40.88
N VAL A 103 14.47 30.15 -39.95
CA VAL A 103 14.40 28.72 -39.62
C VAL A 103 13.87 27.91 -40.79
N GLN A 104 12.76 28.34 -41.42
CA GLN A 104 12.19 27.63 -42.56
C GLN A 104 13.19 27.50 -43.72
N SER A 105 13.93 28.58 -44.01
CA SER A 105 14.94 28.55 -45.08
C SER A 105 16.07 27.54 -44.81
N LEU A 106 16.44 27.36 -43.55
CA LEU A 106 17.43 26.38 -43.11
C LEU A 106 16.88 24.95 -43.09
N MET A 107 15.59 24.78 -42.77
CA MET A 107 14.94 23.46 -42.74
C MET A 107 14.71 22.88 -44.15
N VAL A 108 14.40 23.72 -45.15
CA VAL A 108 14.17 23.31 -46.55
C VAL A 108 15.44 22.73 -47.21
N GLY A 109 16.63 22.99 -46.66
CA GLY A 109 17.90 22.41 -47.13
C GLY A 109 18.32 21.10 -46.44
N SER A 110 17.55 20.59 -45.47
CA SER A 110 18.01 19.57 -44.52
C SER A 110 17.04 18.38 -44.39
N ASP A 111 16.62 17.80 -45.52
CA ASP A 111 15.65 16.67 -45.60
C ASP A 111 16.09 15.38 -44.86
N HIS A 112 17.34 15.26 -44.41
CA HIS A 112 17.83 14.05 -43.72
C HIS A 112 17.67 14.04 -42.20
N LEU A 113 17.34 15.17 -41.55
CA LEU A 113 17.31 15.24 -40.08
C LEU A 113 16.01 14.72 -39.45
N ASN A 114 14.88 14.78 -40.18
CA ASN A 114 13.57 14.39 -39.67
C ASN A 114 13.43 12.87 -39.43
N VAL A 115 14.14 12.05 -40.22
CA VAL A 115 14.12 10.58 -40.08
C VAL A 115 14.95 10.13 -38.87
N ALA A 116 16.07 10.80 -38.58
CA ALA A 116 16.94 10.48 -37.45
C ALA A 116 16.32 10.86 -36.09
N GLN A 117 15.54 11.94 -36.03
CA GLN A 117 14.83 12.33 -34.80
C GLN A 117 13.73 11.33 -34.43
N TYR A 118 13.00 10.78 -35.41
CA TYR A 118 11.97 9.75 -35.15
C TYR A 118 12.54 8.43 -34.62
N ALA A 119 13.72 8.02 -35.10
CA ALA A 119 14.37 6.77 -34.67
C ALA A 119 15.00 6.86 -33.27
N MET A 120 15.42 8.04 -32.80
CA MET A 120 15.88 8.24 -31.42
C MET A 120 14.73 8.36 -30.40
N LEU A 121 13.49 8.62 -30.86
CA LEU A 121 12.33 8.85 -30.00
C LEU A 121 11.68 7.54 -29.48
N PHE A 122 11.88 6.40 -30.13
CA PHE A 122 11.33 5.10 -29.70
C PHE A 122 12.26 3.91 -30.02
N PRO A 123 13.22 3.56 -29.14
CA PRO A 123 14.02 2.37 -29.35
C PRO A 123 13.27 1.08 -28.97
N ASN A 124 12.27 1.17 -28.08
CA ASN A 124 11.66 0.02 -27.40
C ASN A 124 10.14 0.19 -27.15
N ALA A 125 9.36 0.60 -28.17
CA ALA A 125 7.91 0.51 -28.09
C ALA A 125 7.44 -0.94 -28.35
N ASP A 126 7.93 -1.89 -27.55
CA ASP A 126 7.37 -3.23 -27.52
C ASP A 126 6.04 -3.18 -26.77
N GLY A 127 4.98 -3.48 -27.51
CA GLY A 127 3.61 -3.50 -27.02
C GLY A 127 3.39 -4.59 -25.98
N ASP A 128 3.29 -4.21 -24.72
CA ASP A 128 2.50 -4.96 -23.73
C ASP A 128 1.43 -4.02 -23.18
N VAL A 129 0.34 -3.90 -23.94
CA VAL A 129 -0.87 -3.15 -23.54
C VAL A 129 -1.61 -3.96 -22.48
N ARG A 130 -1.09 -3.95 -21.26
CA ARG A 130 -1.90 -4.26 -20.08
C ARG A 130 -2.71 -3.02 -19.73
N LEU A 131 -4.03 -3.11 -19.94
CA LEU A 131 -5.02 -2.10 -19.58
C LEU A 131 -4.74 -1.52 -18.17
N PRO A 132 -4.42 -0.21 -18.04
CA PRO A 132 -4.08 0.34 -16.74
C PRO A 132 -5.35 0.55 -15.91
N SER A 133 -5.36 -0.05 -14.72
CA SER A 133 -6.26 0.31 -13.62
C SER A 133 -6.18 1.83 -13.33
N LYS A 134 -7.28 2.46 -12.90
CA LYS A 134 -7.40 3.91 -12.65
C LYS A 134 -6.27 4.50 -11.78
N ALA A 135 -5.67 3.72 -10.88
CA ALA A 135 -4.52 4.14 -10.07
C ALA A 135 -3.22 4.31 -10.87
N ASN A 136 -3.06 3.57 -11.96
CA ASN A 136 -1.90 3.65 -12.86
C ASN A 136 -2.06 4.73 -13.95
N GLN A 137 -3.28 5.21 -14.16
CA GLN A 137 -3.58 6.19 -15.20
C GLN A 137 -2.86 7.53 -14.93
N SER A 138 -2.92 8.04 -13.70
CA SER A 138 -2.22 9.29 -13.35
C SER A 138 -0.68 9.18 -13.31
N PHE A 139 -0.12 7.97 -13.15
CA PHE A 139 1.33 7.75 -13.27
C PHE A 139 1.78 7.75 -14.72
N ASN A 140 0.94 7.23 -15.62
CA ASN A 140 1.16 7.32 -17.05
C ASN A 140 1.09 8.79 -17.50
N ASP A 141 0.12 9.56 -16.99
CA ASP A 141 -0.03 10.98 -17.35
C ASP A 141 1.20 11.83 -16.97
N ILE A 142 1.78 11.66 -15.78
CA ILE A 142 3.00 12.40 -15.39
C ILE A 142 4.21 11.98 -16.23
N THR A 143 4.34 10.68 -16.52
CA THR A 143 5.47 10.16 -17.31
C THR A 143 5.39 10.70 -18.74
N GLU A 144 4.20 10.72 -19.32
CA GLU A 144 3.94 11.31 -20.63
C GLU A 144 4.21 12.82 -20.64
N LEU A 145 3.72 13.56 -19.64
CA LEU A 145 3.96 15.00 -19.53
C LEU A 145 5.46 15.30 -19.39
N LYS A 146 6.20 14.55 -18.58
CA LYS A 146 7.67 14.70 -18.48
C LYS A 146 8.36 14.46 -19.82
N HIS A 147 7.95 13.43 -20.55
CA HIS A 147 8.49 13.15 -21.87
C HIS A 147 8.20 14.30 -22.85
N ARG A 148 6.94 14.76 -22.93
CA ARG A 148 6.55 15.90 -23.77
C ARG A 148 7.35 17.16 -23.44
N PHE A 149 7.53 17.47 -22.15
CA PHE A 149 8.35 18.59 -21.70
C PHE A 149 9.80 18.49 -22.19
N MET A 150 10.42 17.31 -22.07
CA MET A 150 11.80 17.08 -22.53
C MET A 150 11.91 17.25 -24.05
N VAL A 151 10.97 16.69 -24.82
CA VAL A 151 10.95 16.83 -26.27
C VAL A 151 10.79 18.29 -26.69
N SER A 152 9.84 19.02 -26.11
CA SER A 152 9.63 20.44 -26.44
C SER A 152 10.83 21.30 -26.06
N THR A 153 11.46 21.03 -24.91
CA THR A 153 12.68 21.74 -24.49
C THR A 153 13.83 21.53 -25.48
N ASN A 154 14.08 20.27 -25.89
CA ASN A 154 15.12 19.96 -26.86
C ASN A 154 14.85 20.62 -28.23
N LYS A 155 13.58 20.70 -28.66
CA LYS A 155 13.21 21.39 -29.89
C LYS A 155 13.45 22.89 -29.82
N ILE A 156 13.08 23.54 -28.70
CA ILE A 156 13.36 24.97 -28.48
C ILE A 156 14.86 25.24 -28.56
N GLU A 157 15.68 24.42 -27.88
CA GLU A 157 17.14 24.60 -27.88
C GLU A 157 17.72 24.50 -29.29
N LEU A 158 17.30 23.48 -30.07
CA LEU A 158 17.73 23.32 -31.46
C LEU A 158 17.31 24.50 -32.34
N LEU A 159 16.06 24.96 -32.22
CA LEU A 159 15.55 26.10 -33.00
C LEU A 159 16.29 27.40 -32.65
N CYS A 160 16.55 27.64 -31.37
CA CYS A 160 17.35 28.78 -30.93
C CYS A 160 18.78 28.74 -31.50
N GLN A 161 19.43 27.57 -31.55
CA GLN A 161 20.75 27.41 -32.17
C GLN A 161 20.76 27.69 -33.68
N MET A 162 19.65 27.44 -34.37
CA MET A 162 19.51 27.73 -35.81
C MET A 162 19.32 29.23 -36.08
N ILE A 163 18.66 29.95 -35.16
CA ILE A 163 18.40 31.39 -35.30
C ILE A 163 19.63 32.24 -34.92
N ILE A 164 20.45 31.78 -33.97
CA ILE A 164 21.58 32.55 -33.41
C ILE A 164 22.89 32.37 -34.23
N LYS A 165 22.90 31.50 -35.24
CA LYS A 165 24.04 31.34 -36.16
C LYS A 165 24.00 32.34 -37.31
#